data_AF-A0A7J6V6Q2-F1
#
_entry.id   AF-A0A7J6V6Q2-F1
#
_cell.length_a   1.000
_cell.length_b   1.000
_cell.length_c   1.000
_cell.angle_alpha   90.00
_cell.angle_beta   90.00
_cell.angle_gamma   90.00
#
_symmetry.space_group_name_H-M   'P 1'
#
loop_
_entity.id
_entity.type
_entity.pdbx_description
1 polymer ?
#
loop_
_entity_poly.entity_id
_entity_poly.type
_entity_poly.pdbx_seq_one_letter_code
_entity_poly.pdbx_strand_id
1 'polypeptide(L)'
;MIYFHERILGSLIGDDTFALSFWNWDNPEGMFIPDMYMNGSFVDSQRERSHLPPEVADINFDYVERGLDPVDQIEANVAFMYHQM
;
A
#
# COMPACT_ATOMS: atom_id res chain seq x y z
N MET A 1 -14.62 -6.89 8.74
CA MET A 1 -15.15 -6.62 7.38
C MET A 1 -14.40 -7.37 6.28
N ILE A 2 -13.07 -7.50 6.34
CA ILE A 2 -12.25 -8.10 5.26
C ILE A 2 -12.60 -9.57 4.96
N TYR A 3 -12.87 -10.39 5.99
CA TYR A 3 -13.22 -11.82 5.81
C TYR A 3 -14.38 -12.05 4.84
N PHE A 4 -15.49 -11.32 4.98
CA PHE A 4 -16.62 -11.49 4.06
C PHE A 4 -16.34 -10.89 2.69
N HIS A 5 -15.55 -9.81 2.60
CA HIS A 5 -15.17 -9.21 1.34
C HIS A 5 -14.37 -10.20 0.46
N GLU A 6 -13.34 -10.83 1.04
CA GLU A 6 -12.55 -11.87 0.38
C GLU A 6 -13.42 -13.04 -0.10
N ARG A 7 -14.29 -13.57 0.76
CA ARG A 7 -15.17 -14.69 0.41
C ARG A 7 -16.19 -14.33 -0.67
N ILE A 8 -16.74 -13.12 -0.65
CA ILE A 8 -17.66 -12.64 -1.69
C ILE A 8 -16.92 -12.56 -3.03
N LEU A 9 -15.72 -11.96 -3.07
CA LEU A 9 -14.93 -11.87 -4.31
C LEU A 9 -14.59 -13.25 -4.87
N GLY A 10 -14.10 -14.18 -4.05
CA GLY A 10 -13.83 -15.55 -4.46
C GLY A 10 -15.08 -16.26 -5.02
N SER A 11 -16.23 -16.08 -4.37
CA SER A 11 -17.50 -16.66 -4.84
C SER A 11 -17.97 -16.13 -6.20
N LEU A 12 -17.66 -14.86 -6.54
CA LEU A 12 -18.04 -14.26 -7.81
C LEU A 12 -17.26 -14.84 -8.99
N ILE A 13 -16.07 -15.39 -8.75
CA ILE A 13 -15.21 -15.99 -9.78
C ILE A 13 -15.11 -17.52 -9.67
N GLY A 14 -15.78 -18.13 -8.68
CA GLY A 14 -15.76 -19.58 -8.47
C GLY A 14 -14.44 -20.11 -7.92
N ASP A 15 -13.67 -19.28 -7.20
CA ASP A 15 -12.39 -19.64 -6.59
C ASP A 15 -12.53 -19.69 -5.06
N ASP A 16 -12.46 -20.90 -4.50
CA ASP A 16 -12.54 -21.14 -3.05
C ASP A 16 -11.19 -21.02 -2.34
N THR A 17 -10.11 -20.79 -3.10
CA THR A 17 -8.76 -20.52 -2.61
C THR A 17 -8.37 -19.04 -2.73
N PHE A 18 -9.26 -18.20 -3.29
CA PHE A 18 -9.03 -16.77 -3.45
C PHE A 18 -8.65 -16.11 -2.13
N ALA A 19 -7.59 -15.31 -2.18
CA ALA A 19 -7.14 -14.49 -1.07
C ALA A 19 -6.91 -13.05 -1.54
N LEU A 20 -7.25 -12.10 -0.69
CA LEU A 20 -6.90 -10.71 -0.91
C LEU A 20 -5.38 -10.54 -0.80
N SER A 21 -4.83 -9.70 -1.68
CA SER A 21 -3.50 -9.16 -1.46
C SER A 21 -3.50 -8.24 -0.24
N PHE A 22 -2.33 -8.06 0.35
CA PHE A 22 -2.06 -6.99 1.30
C PHE A 22 -0.93 -6.12 0.76
N TRP A 23 -0.96 -4.83 1.10
CA TRP A 23 0.14 -3.94 0.82
C TRP A 23 1.21 -4.15 1.90
N ASN A 24 2.36 -4.69 1.50
CA ASN A 24 3.49 -5.03 2.38
C ASN A 24 4.39 -3.81 2.67
N TRP A 25 3.79 -2.73 3.17
CA TRP A 25 4.46 -1.43 3.37
C TRP A 25 5.47 -1.42 4.54
N ASP A 26 5.57 -2.49 5.32
CA ASP A 26 6.60 -2.69 6.35
C ASP A 26 7.88 -3.34 5.79
N ASN A 27 7.86 -3.82 4.54
CA ASN A 27 9.03 -4.27 3.81
C ASN A 27 9.53 -3.17 2.85
N PRO A 28 10.84 -2.86 2.79
CA PRO A 28 11.39 -1.82 1.90
C PRO A 28 10.91 -1.89 0.44
N GLU A 29 10.85 -3.08 -0.15
CA GLU A 29 10.40 -3.24 -1.55
C GLU A 29 8.90 -2.98 -1.72
N GLY A 30 8.12 -3.14 -0.65
CA GLY A 30 6.68 -2.93 -0.63
C GLY A 30 6.24 -1.55 -0.18
N MET A 31 7.15 -0.60 0.08
CA MET A 31 6.80 0.75 0.55
C MET A 31 6.20 1.66 -0.55
N PHE A 32 6.25 1.23 -1.81
CA PHE A 32 5.58 1.90 -2.92
C PHE A 32 4.14 1.35 -3.07
N ILE A 33 3.19 2.19 -3.50
CA ILE A 33 1.86 1.68 -3.86
C ILE A 33 2.03 0.63 -4.97
N PRO A 34 1.46 -0.59 -4.81
CA PRO A 34 1.61 -1.63 -5.83
C PRO A 34 1.08 -1.22 -7.20
N ASP A 35 1.82 -1.54 -8.26
CA ASP A 35 1.50 -1.19 -9.66
C ASP A 35 0.10 -1.63 -10.10
N MET A 36 -0.45 -2.69 -9.50
CA MET A 36 -1.82 -3.16 -9.81
C MET A 36 -2.87 -2.06 -9.59
N TYR A 37 -2.63 -1.12 -8.68
CA TYR A 37 -3.53 -0.01 -8.40
C TYR A 37 -3.42 1.15 -9.39
N MET A 38 -2.48 1.10 -10.33
CA MET A 38 -2.27 2.12 -11.37
C MET A 38 -2.96 1.77 -12.70
N ASN A 39 -3.53 0.56 -12.83
CA ASN A 39 -4.14 0.11 -14.08
C ASN A 39 -5.42 -0.72 -13.87
N GLY A 40 -6.31 -0.70 -14.86
CA GLY A 40 -7.52 -1.52 -14.89
C GLY A 40 -8.54 -1.17 -13.81
N SER A 41 -9.25 -2.19 -13.32
CA SER A 41 -10.36 -2.04 -12.37
C SER A 41 -9.96 -1.60 -10.96
N PHE A 42 -8.66 -1.51 -10.66
CA PHE A 42 -8.14 -1.12 -9.34
C PHE A 42 -7.74 0.36 -9.25
N VAL A 43 -7.87 1.10 -10.35
CA VAL A 43 -7.60 2.54 -10.39
C VAL A 43 -8.68 3.31 -9.65
N ASP A 44 -8.25 4.22 -8.79
CA ASP A 44 -9.11 5.22 -8.16
C ASP A 44 -8.58 6.63 -8.52
N SER A 45 -9.46 7.47 -9.08
CA SER A 45 -9.11 8.80 -9.55
C SER A 45 -9.05 9.86 -8.44
N GLN A 46 -9.50 9.53 -7.23
CA GLN A 46 -9.53 10.43 -6.08
C GLN A 46 -8.32 10.25 -5.13
N ARG A 47 -7.21 9.69 -5.62
CA ARG A 47 -5.94 9.59 -4.88
C ARG A 47 -5.08 10.83 -5.08
N GLU A 48 -4.25 11.13 -4.08
CA GLU A 48 -3.19 12.13 -4.23
C GLU A 48 -2.18 11.62 -5.26
N ARG A 49 -1.96 12.41 -6.31
CA ARG A 49 -1.15 11.99 -7.46
C ARG A 49 0.34 12.09 -7.16
N SER A 50 0.75 13.00 -6.27
CA SER A 50 2.15 13.14 -5.87
C SER A 50 2.66 11.98 -5.00
N HIS A 51 1.77 11.16 -4.43
CA HIS A 51 2.13 10.01 -3.59
C HIS A 51 2.07 8.67 -4.33
N LEU A 52 1.81 8.67 -5.63
CA LEU A 52 1.83 7.46 -6.45
C LEU A 52 3.28 7.12 -6.85
N PRO A 53 3.56 5.88 -7.30
CA PRO A 53 4.89 5.51 -7.77
C PRO A 53 5.41 6.52 -8.80
N PRO A 54 6.69 6.92 -8.71
CA PRO A 54 7.78 6.27 -7.97
C PRO A 54 7.97 6.73 -6.51
N GLU A 55 6.98 7.39 -5.88
CA GLU A 55 7.12 7.88 -4.51
C GLU A 55 7.03 6.77 -3.44
N VAL A 56 7.85 6.87 -2.38
CA VAL A 56 7.81 5.96 -1.23
C VAL A 56 6.71 6.46 -0.28
N ALA A 57 5.80 5.60 0.17
CA ALA A 57 4.78 6.02 1.12
C ALA A 57 5.40 6.46 2.45
N ASP A 58 5.04 7.65 2.95
CA ASP A 58 5.35 8.04 4.33
C ASP A 58 4.33 7.42 5.29
N ILE A 59 4.72 6.34 5.96
CA ILE A 59 3.81 5.62 6.88
C ILE A 59 3.58 6.36 8.20
N ASN A 60 4.26 7.49 8.41
CA ASN A 60 4.08 8.38 9.55
C ASN A 60 3.76 9.82 9.06
N PHE A 61 2.98 9.91 7.97
CA PHE A 61 2.54 11.17 7.38
C PHE A 61 1.59 11.94 8.30
N ASP A 62 1.88 13.23 8.52
CA ASP A 62 1.13 14.13 9.41
C ASP A 62 0.52 15.31 8.65
N TYR A 63 0.15 15.09 7.38
CA TYR A 63 -0.36 16.09 6.44
C TYR A 63 0.69 17.11 5.97
N VAL A 64 1.97 16.86 6.23
CA VAL A 64 3.10 17.67 5.77
C VAL A 64 4.11 16.77 5.07
N GLU A 65 4.51 17.14 3.85
CA GLU A 65 5.58 16.44 3.12
C GLU A 65 6.91 16.60 3.85
N ARG A 66 7.57 15.48 4.17
CA ARG A 66 8.91 15.53 4.78
C ARG A 66 10.00 15.94 3.81
N GLY A 67 9.78 15.70 2.51
CA GLY A 67 10.76 16.00 1.46
C GLY A 67 12.06 15.19 1.59
N LEU A 68 11.99 14.01 2.19
CA LEU A 68 13.10 13.06 2.25
C LEU A 68 13.35 12.46 0.86
N ASP A 69 14.58 12.05 0.60
CA ASP A 69 14.81 11.19 -0.55
C ASP A 69 14.28 9.76 -0.28
N PRO A 70 14.10 8.93 -1.32
CA PRO A 70 13.52 7.60 -1.16
C PRO A 70 14.26 6.69 -0.17
N VAL A 71 15.59 6.80 -0.07
CA VAL A 71 16.40 5.96 0.82
C VAL A 71 16.14 6.37 2.27
N ASP A 72 16.20 7.69 2.54
CA ASP A 72 15.93 8.24 3.86
C ASP A 72 14.49 7.96 4.31
N GLN A 73 13.51 8.03 3.40
CA GLN A 73 12.11 7.71 3.71
C GLN A 73 11.92 6.23 4.05
N ILE A 74 12.59 5.31 3.33
CA ILE A 74 12.57 3.88 3.65
C ILE A 74 13.15 3.63 5.04
N GLU A 75 14.30 4.22 5.36
CA GLU A 75 14.93 4.07 6.68
C GLU A 75 14.03 4.62 7.81
N ALA A 76 13.41 5.78 7.59
CA ALA A 76 12.46 6.38 8.53
C ALA A 76 11.24 5.47 8.75
N ASN A 77 10.71 4.85 7.69
CA ASN A 77 9.59 3.92 7.77
C ASN A 77 9.96 2.66 8.57
N VAL A 78 11.10 2.02 8.27
CA VAL A 78 11.57 0.85 9.03
C VAL A 78 11.77 1.18 10.50
N ALA A 79 12.38 2.33 10.80
CA ALA A 79 12.56 2.80 12.17
C ALA A 79 11.20 3.02 12.85
N PHE A 80 10.22 3.63 12.18
CA PHE A 80 8.89 3.83 12.73
C PHE A 80 8.22 2.49 13.07
N MET A 81 8.28 1.50 12.16
CA MET A 81 7.69 0.19 12.40
C MET A 81 8.32 -0.57 13.55
N TYR A 82 9.63 -0.48 13.71
CA TYR A 82 10.32 -1.05 14.86
C TYR A 82 9.82 -0.47 16.21
N HIS A 83 9.32 0.77 16.23
CA HIS A 83 8.79 1.38 17.45
C HIS A 83 7.30 1.10 17.69
N GLN A 84 6.53 0.78 16.64
CA GLN A 84 5.08 0.52 16.74
C GLN A 84 4.75 -0.95 17.05
N MET A 85 5.69 -1.87 16.83
CA MET A 85 5.56 -3.32 17.04
C MET A 85 6.33 -3.78 18.28
#